data_AF-A0A7W5VVP1-F1
#
_entry.id   AF-A0A7W5VVP1-F1
#
_cell.length_a   1.000
_cell.length_b   1.000
_cell.length_c   1.000
_cell.angle_alpha   90.00
_cell.angle_beta   90.00
_cell.angle_gamma   90.00
#
_symmetry.space_group_name_H-M   'P 1'
#
loop_
_entity.id
_entity.type
_entity.pdbx_description
1 polymer ?
#
loop_
_entity_poly.entity_id
_entity_poly.type
_entity_poly.pdbx_seq_one_letter_code
_entity_poly.pdbx_strand_id
1 'polypeptide(L)'
;MDYVIDRAVNCRNYFVHGGEPDFDYFQNFDMFTFLTRALEFCYVAPEFIKGGWNLGGWRSQTGMFHPFGNFTYQYQQNVEKLKALVAEEKAARRER
;
A
#
# COMPACT_ATOMS: atom_id res chain seq x y z
N MET A 1 7.88 3.77 5.54
CA MET A 1 7.11 3.68 4.28
C MET A 1 7.82 2.75 3.31
N ASP A 2 9.15 2.75 3.31
CA ASP A 2 10.05 2.00 2.40
C ASP A 2 9.61 0.55 2.15
N TYR A 3 9.36 -0.24 3.20
CA TYR A 3 8.86 -1.62 3.05
C TYR A 3 7.57 -1.71 2.20
N VAL A 4 6.62 -0.80 2.39
CA VAL A 4 5.36 -0.77 1.62
C VAL A 4 5.63 -0.36 0.18
N ILE A 5 6.50 0.64 -0.03
CA ILE A 5 6.87 1.11 -1.37
C ILE A 5 7.55 0.00 -2.16
N ASP A 6 8.52 -0.71 -1.56
CA ASP A 6 9.21 -1.83 -2.19
C ASP A 6 8.23 -2.91 -2.66
N ARG A 7 7.28 -3.29 -1.80
CA ARG A 7 6.24 -4.28 -2.14
C ARG A 7 5.26 -3.74 -3.18
N ALA A 8 4.96 -2.45 -3.15
CA ALA A 8 4.08 -1.84 -4.15
C ALA A 8 4.72 -1.78 -5.53
N VAL A 9 6.03 -1.50 -5.60
CA VAL A 9 6.82 -1.57 -6.82
C VAL A 9 6.88 -3.01 -7.35
N ASN A 10 7.10 -4.00 -6.48
CA ASN A 10 7.04 -5.41 -6.86
C ASN A 10 5.68 -5.81 -7.44
N CYS A 11 4.59 -5.40 -6.78
CA CYS A 11 3.23 -5.65 -7.26
C CYS A 11 2.99 -5.04 -8.65
N ARG A 12 3.37 -3.76 -8.84
CA ARG A 12 3.30 -3.10 -10.15
C ARG A 12 4.15 -3.83 -11.20
N ASN A 13 5.35 -4.26 -10.83
CA ASN A 13 6.24 -4.97 -11.74
C ASN A 13 5.67 -6.32 -12.16
N TYR A 14 5.04 -7.06 -11.24
CA TYR A 14 4.31 -8.28 -11.57
C TYR A 14 3.24 -8.04 -12.64
N PHE A 15 2.42 -7.00 -12.48
CA PHE A 15 1.36 -6.71 -13.46
C PHE A 15 1.87 -6.17 -14.80
N VAL A 16 3.00 -5.47 -14.82
CA VAL A 16 3.53 -4.86 -16.07
C VAL A 16 4.53 -5.76 -16.80
N HIS A 17 5.36 -6.49 -16.05
CA HIS A 17 6.47 -7.26 -16.58
C HIS A 17 6.33 -8.76 -16.33
N GLY A 18 5.32 -9.20 -15.58
CA GLY A 18 5.21 -10.58 -15.09
C GLY A 18 6.21 -10.87 -13.96
N GLY A 19 6.44 -12.15 -13.71
CA GLY A 19 7.37 -12.64 -12.69
C GLY A 19 6.67 -13.28 -11.49
N GLU A 20 7.44 -13.52 -10.44
CA GLU A 20 6.94 -14.13 -9.22
C GLU A 20 6.33 -13.06 -8.31
N PRO A 21 5.03 -13.14 -7.95
CA PRO A 21 4.42 -12.17 -7.06
C PRO A 21 4.89 -12.38 -5.61
N ASP A 22 4.82 -11.36 -4.76
CA ASP A 22 5.18 -11.50 -3.34
C ASP A 22 4.18 -12.37 -2.55
N PHE A 23 2.94 -12.44 -3.02
CA PHE A 23 1.81 -13.27 -2.56
C PHE A 23 0.71 -13.22 -3.65
N ASP A 24 -0.34 -14.03 -3.55
CA ASP A 24 -1.45 -13.98 -4.52
C ASP A 24 -2.22 -12.64 -4.43
N TYR A 25 -1.91 -11.71 -5.34
CA TYR A 25 -2.53 -10.38 -5.39
C TYR A 25 -4.03 -10.44 -5.76
N PHE A 26 -4.47 -11.45 -6.52
CA PHE A 26 -5.86 -11.58 -6.94
C PHE A 26 -6.73 -12.07 -5.79
N GLN A 27 -6.23 -13.01 -4.99
CA GLN A 27 -6.92 -13.48 -3.77
C GLN A 27 -6.85 -12.47 -2.63
N ASN A 28 -5.88 -11.54 -2.66
CA ASN A 28 -5.69 -10.49 -1.65
C ASN A 28 -5.92 -9.09 -2.26
N PHE A 29 -7.08 -8.89 -2.89
CA PHE A 29 -7.39 -7.67 -3.63
C PHE A 29 -7.35 -6.39 -2.78
N ASP A 30 -7.64 -6.49 -1.48
CA ASP A 30 -7.54 -5.37 -0.56
C ASP A 30 -6.08 -4.92 -0.36
N MET A 31 -5.13 -5.86 -0.35
CA MET A 31 -3.70 -5.55 -0.31
C MET A 31 -3.20 -5.01 -1.65
N PHE A 32 -3.69 -5.53 -2.78
CA PHE A 32 -3.45 -4.90 -4.09
C PHE A 32 -3.90 -3.43 -4.08
N THR A 33 -5.10 -3.17 -3.57
CA THR A 33 -5.63 -1.80 -3.44
C THR A 33 -4.76 -0.96 -2.54
N PHE A 34 -4.37 -1.47 -1.36
CA PHE A 34 -3.48 -0.77 -0.43
C PHE A 34 -2.12 -0.40 -1.05
N LEU A 35 -1.48 -1.34 -1.75
CA LEU A 35 -0.19 -1.12 -2.42
C LEU A 35 -0.32 -0.07 -3.54
N THR A 36 -1.40 -0.12 -4.32
CA THR A 36 -1.69 0.89 -5.35
C THR A 36 -1.88 2.27 -4.73
N ARG A 37 -2.66 2.36 -3.64
CA ARG A 37 -2.88 3.61 -2.90
C ARG A 37 -1.60 4.16 -2.29
N ALA A 38 -0.66 3.31 -1.89
CA ALA A 38 0.64 3.75 -1.40
C ALA A 38 1.42 4.50 -2.48
N LEU A 39 1.44 3.99 -3.72
CA LEU A 39 2.09 4.67 -4.84
C LEU A 39 1.40 6.00 -5.18
N GLU A 40 0.06 6.03 -5.22
CA GLU A 40 -0.71 7.26 -5.43
C GLU A 40 -0.41 8.31 -4.36
N PHE A 41 -0.38 7.89 -3.09
CA PHE A 41 -0.10 8.78 -1.97
C PHE A 41 1.32 9.34 -2.05
N CYS A 42 2.32 8.51 -2.33
CA CYS A 42 3.71 8.93 -2.50
C CYS A 42 3.91 9.89 -3.67
N TYR A 43 3.14 9.73 -4.75
CA TYR A 43 3.21 10.59 -5.92
C TYR A 43 2.54 11.96 -5.68
N VAL A 44 1.33 11.97 -5.11
CA VAL A 44 0.51 13.19 -5.00
C VAL A 44 0.80 13.99 -3.73
N ALA A 45 1.09 13.35 -2.60
CA ALA A 45 1.30 14.05 -1.33
C ALA A 45 2.39 15.13 -1.40
N PRO A 46 3.54 14.93 -2.06
CA PRO A 46 4.55 15.99 -2.21
C PRO A 46 4.03 17.22 -2.97
N GLU A 47 3.23 17.02 -4.02
CA GLU A 47 2.64 18.12 -4.79
C GLU A 47 1.64 18.92 -3.95
N PHE A 48 0.84 18.23 -3.14
CA PHE A 48 -0.06 18.88 -2.20
C PHE A 48 0.69 19.64 -1.11
N ILE A 49 1.76 19.06 -0.54
CA ILE A 49 2.60 19.72 0.46
C ILE A 49 3.22 21.00 -0.10
N LYS A 50 3.75 20.96 -1.34
CA LYS A 50 4.24 22.17 -2.04
C LYS A 50 3.13 23.22 -2.23
N GLY A 51 1.90 22.78 -2.46
CA GLY A 51 0.71 23.63 -2.54
C GLY A 51 0.18 24.14 -1.19
N GLY A 52 0.86 23.87 -0.08
CA GLY A 52 0.46 24.31 1.27
C GLY A 52 -0.49 23.36 2.01
N TRP A 53 -0.64 22.11 1.55
CA TRP A 53 -1.46 21.13 2.23
C TRP A 53 -0.92 20.79 3.62
N ASN A 54 -1.74 21.06 4.64
CA ASN A 54 -1.50 20.65 6.01
C ASN A 54 -2.27 19.34 6.30
N LEU A 55 -1.56 18.22 6.37
CA LEU A 55 -2.17 16.91 6.63
C LEU A 55 -2.91 16.86 7.97
N GLY A 56 -2.38 17.48 9.02
CA GLY A 56 -3.01 17.48 10.36
C GLY A 56 -4.32 18.27 10.38
N GLY A 57 -4.30 19.47 9.81
CA GLY A 57 -5.50 20.32 9.68
C GLY A 57 -6.52 19.76 8.69
N TRP A 58 -6.07 19.05 7.66
CA TRP A 58 -6.94 18.35 6.74
C TRP A 58 -7.60 17.14 7.40
N ARG A 59 -6.85 16.32 8.13
CA ARG A 59 -7.37 15.14 8.84
C ARG A 59 -8.48 15.47 9.84
N SER A 60 -8.43 16.62 10.51
CA SER A 60 -9.51 17.04 11.43
C SER A 60 -10.82 17.42 10.71
N GLN A 61 -10.78 17.58 9.38
CA GLN A 61 -11.91 18.01 8.56
C GLN A 61 -12.41 16.93 7.59
N THR A 62 -11.70 15.80 7.45
CA THR A 62 -12.06 14.75 6.48
C THR A 62 -12.51 13.47 7.15
N GLY A 63 -13.58 12.86 6.66
CA GLY A 63 -14.00 11.52 7.06
C GLY A 63 -13.23 10.40 6.34
N MET A 64 -13.52 9.15 6.73
CA MET A 64 -12.91 7.94 6.13
C MET A 64 -13.33 7.67 4.67
N PHE A 65 -14.17 8.53 4.08
CA PHE A 65 -14.65 8.39 2.70
C PHE A 65 -13.65 8.92 1.67
N HIS A 66 -12.73 9.80 2.06
CA HIS A 66 -11.68 10.26 1.16
C HIS A 66 -10.57 9.18 1.05
N PRO A 67 -10.09 8.83 -0.16
CA PRO A 67 -9.07 7.79 -0.35
C PRO A 67 -7.80 7.98 0.51
N PHE A 68 -7.30 9.22 0.65
CA PHE A 68 -6.15 9.49 1.54
C PHE A 68 -6.50 9.47 3.03
N GLY A 69 -7.75 9.76 3.37
CA GLY A 69 -8.25 9.66 4.74
C GLY A 69 -8.28 8.19 5.15
N ASN A 70 -8.90 7.36 4.30
CA ASN A 70 -8.93 5.91 4.47
C ASN A 70 -7.52 5.29 4.49
N PHE A 71 -6.68 5.62 3.52
CA PHE A 71 -5.30 5.10 3.43
C PHE A 71 -4.51 5.39 4.70
N THR A 72 -4.53 6.64 5.17
CA THR A 72 -3.76 7.01 6.36
C THR A 72 -4.38 6.48 7.66
N TYR A 73 -5.69 6.26 7.72
CA TYR A 73 -6.38 5.63 8.86
C TYR A 73 -6.06 4.13 8.97
N GLN A 74 -6.14 3.40 7.85
CA GLN A 74 -5.92 1.95 7.82
C GLN A 74 -4.45 1.55 7.65
N TYR A 75 -3.54 2.53 7.47
CA TYR A 75 -2.15 2.26 7.11
C TYR A 75 -1.48 1.22 8.02
N GLN A 76 -1.58 1.37 9.33
CA GLN A 76 -0.91 0.48 10.27
C GLN A 76 -1.46 -0.96 10.19
N GLN A 77 -2.79 -1.11 10.16
CA GLN A 77 -3.45 -2.41 10.03
C GLN A 77 -3.07 -3.10 8.71
N ASN A 78 -3.04 -2.35 7.61
CA ASN A 78 -2.67 -2.89 6.30
C ASN A 78 -1.19 -3.27 6.22
N VAL A 79 -0.29 -2.54 6.90
CA VAL A 79 1.13 -2.92 7.02
C VAL A 79 1.29 -4.26 7.75
N GLU A 80 0.53 -4.48 8.82
CA GLU A 80 0.57 -5.73 9.58
C GLU A 80 0.06 -6.90 8.75
N LYS A 81 -1.08 -6.72 8.06
CA LYS A 81 -1.63 -7.72 7.15
C LYS A 81 -0.66 -8.04 5.99
N LEU A 82 -0.06 -7.02 5.38
CA LEU A 82 0.93 -7.19 4.32
C LEU A 82 2.13 -8.02 4.79
N LYS A 83 2.66 -7.73 5.99
CA LYS A 83 3.79 -8.47 6.55
C LYS A 83 3.45 -9.93 6.82
N ALA A 84 2.25 -10.21 7.33
CA ALA A 84 1.77 -11.57 7.58
C ALA A 84 1.71 -12.37 6.27
N LEU A 85 1.04 -11.83 5.24
CA LEU A 85 0.91 -12.49 3.94
C LEU A 85 2.26 -12.80 3.27
N VAL A 86 3.19 -11.84 3.30
CA VAL A 86 4.53 -12.04 2.73
C VAL A 86 5.31 -13.11 3.51
N ALA A 87 5.14 -13.17 4.83
CA ALA A 87 5.78 -14.20 5.66
C ALA A 87 5.19 -15.59 5.41
N GLU A 88 3.86 -15.69 5.31
CA GLU A 88 3.13 -16.94 5.01
C GLU A 88 3.55 -17.50 3.64
N GLU A 89 3.54 -16.68 2.59
CA GLU A 89 3.94 -17.10 1.26
C GLU A 89 5.41 -17.55 1.23
N LYS A 90 6.30 -16.82 1.91
CA LYS A 90 7.70 -17.19 2.02
C LYS A 90 7.91 -18.52 2.75
N ALA A 91 7.11 -18.82 3.76
CA ALA A 91 7.15 -20.11 4.45
C ALA A 91 6.66 -21.23 3.52
N ALA A 92 5.52 -21.03 2.86
CA ALA A 92 4.95 -22.00 1.92
C ALA A 92 5.91 -22.35 0.76
N ARG A 93 6.73 -21.39 0.30
CA ARG A 93 7.75 -21.63 -0.75
C ARG A 93 8.96 -22.41 -0.26
N ARG A 94 9.29 -22.37 1.04
CA ARG A 94 10.42 -23.14 1.60
C ARG A 94 10.10 -24.62 1.77
N GLU A 95 8.83 -24.96 1.81
CA GLU A 95 8.33 -26.32 2.00
C GLU A 95 8.05 -27.04 0.66
N ARG A 96 8.15 -26.33 -0.47
CA ARG A 96 8.02 -26.85 -1.84
C ARG A 96 9.39 -27.21 -2.39
#